data_AF-A0A960XTE5-F1
#
_entry.id   AF-A0A960XTE5-F1
#
_cell.length_a   1.000
_cell.length_b   1.000
_cell.length_c   1.000
_cell.angle_alpha   90.00
_cell.angle_beta   90.00
_cell.angle_gamma   90.00
#
_symmetry.space_group_name_H-M   'P 1'
#
loop_
_entity.id
_entity.type
_entity.pdbx_description
1 polymer ?
#
loop_
_entity_poly.entity_id
_entity_poly.type
_entity_poly.pdbx_seq_one_letter_code
_entity_poly.pdbx_strand_id
1 'polypeptide(L)'
;MNPQQPRPRPGTDHTEDLSPLWEQVRFRFNLSLDSLHGPRHWRQVERNGLHLCQFHEADPWVIRLFALFHDSCRENEWEDPCHGPRGADLAAEFRRAGHFQLDDARMDLLTTACRIHNGSPPHPNPTIGVCLDADRLDLGRVGIVPDPELLSTTTARSIASRGAFHELDRVADPD
;
A
#
# COMPACT_ATOMS: atom_id res chain seq x y z
N MET A 1 -43.96 0.13 1.89
CA MET A 1 -42.63 0.61 1.44
C MET A 1 -41.61 -0.29 2.10
N ASN A 2 -40.95 -1.15 1.33
CA ASN A 2 -39.99 -2.12 1.86
C ASN A 2 -38.60 -1.45 1.88
N PRO A 3 -37.86 -1.44 3.00
CA PRO A 3 -36.51 -0.89 3.01
C PRO A 3 -35.64 -1.75 2.09
N GLN A 4 -35.03 -1.12 1.09
CA GLN A 4 -34.07 -1.78 0.21
C GLN A 4 -32.90 -2.27 1.05
N GLN A 5 -32.71 -3.60 1.10
CA GLN A 5 -31.48 -4.20 1.59
C GLN A 5 -30.31 -3.70 0.73
N PRO A 6 -29.13 -3.44 1.31
CA PRO A 6 -27.96 -3.06 0.54
C PRO A 6 -27.61 -4.17 -0.46
N ARG A 7 -27.40 -3.79 -1.72
CA ARG A 7 -26.97 -4.74 -2.77
C ARG A 7 -25.58 -5.29 -2.42
N PRO A 8 -25.33 -6.60 -2.60
CA PRO A 8 -24.00 -7.15 -2.42
C PRO A 8 -23.02 -6.52 -3.43
N ARG A 9 -21.83 -6.11 -2.94
CA ARG A 9 -20.73 -5.64 -3.78
C ARG A 9 -20.20 -6.82 -4.62
N PRO A 10 -19.95 -6.68 -5.94
CA PRO A 10 -19.31 -7.72 -6.72
C PRO A 10 -17.80 -7.71 -6.46
N GLY A 11 -17.25 -8.85 -6.06
CA GLY A 11 -15.82 -9.06 -5.81
C GLY A 11 -15.61 -9.83 -4.51
N THR A 12 -15.32 -11.12 -4.63
CA THR A 12 -15.25 -12.11 -3.56
C THR A 12 -14.33 -11.72 -2.41
N ASP A 13 -14.81 -12.05 -1.20
CA ASP A 13 -14.13 -12.01 0.09
C ASP A 13 -12.78 -12.75 0.02
N HIS A 14 -11.69 -12.01 -0.18
CA HIS A 14 -10.35 -12.58 -0.14
C HIS A 14 -9.90 -12.62 1.32
N THR A 15 -10.24 -13.73 1.97
CA THR A 15 -9.70 -14.13 3.28
C THR A 15 -8.43 -14.97 3.10
N GLU A 16 -7.61 -14.67 2.09
CA GLU A 16 -6.35 -15.39 1.89
C GLU A 16 -5.39 -14.97 3.01
N ASP A 17 -4.85 -15.94 3.74
CA ASP A 17 -3.78 -15.67 4.69
C ASP A 17 -2.54 -15.19 3.92
N LEU A 18 -2.18 -13.92 4.11
CA LEU A 18 -1.00 -13.33 3.48
C LEU A 18 0.30 -13.71 4.21
N SER A 19 0.26 -14.38 5.37
CA SER A 19 1.45 -14.70 6.17
C SER A 19 2.52 -15.46 5.37
N PRO A 20 2.18 -16.51 4.58
CA PRO A 20 3.16 -17.22 3.76
C PRO A 20 3.76 -16.32 2.67
N LEU A 21 2.98 -15.37 2.13
CA LEU A 21 3.45 -14.41 1.15
C LEU A 21 4.43 -13.42 1.78
N TRP A 22 4.08 -12.89 2.96
CA TRP A 22 4.93 -12.01 3.75
C TRP A 22 6.28 -12.66 4.06
N GLU A 23 6.30 -13.92 4.49
CA GLU A 23 7.54 -14.64 4.79
C GLU A 23 8.44 -14.77 3.56
N GLN A 24 7.87 -15.13 2.41
CA GLN A 24 8.63 -15.30 1.16
C GLN A 24 9.20 -13.98 0.64
N VAL A 25 8.43 -12.88 0.70
CA VAL A 25 8.92 -11.56 0.29
C VAL A 25 10.00 -11.07 1.25
N ARG A 26 9.81 -11.24 2.57
CA ARG A 26 10.81 -10.91 3.59
C ARG A 26 12.12 -11.68 3.40
N PHE A 27 12.04 -12.96 3.03
CA PHE A 27 13.22 -13.78 2.78
C PHE A 27 14.04 -13.30 1.56
N ARG A 28 13.40 -12.64 0.60
CA ARG A 28 14.06 -12.06 -0.59
C ARG A 28 14.51 -10.61 -0.40
N PHE A 29 14.22 -9.99 0.75
CA PHE A 29 14.62 -8.62 0.99
C PHE A 29 16.13 -8.53 1.17
N ASN A 30 16.77 -7.66 0.37
CA ASN A 30 18.22 -7.57 0.31
C ASN A 30 18.83 -6.78 1.48
N LEU A 31 18.05 -5.93 2.14
CA LEU A 31 18.50 -5.10 3.26
C LEU A 31 18.20 -5.76 4.61
N SER A 32 18.71 -5.17 5.68
CA SER A 32 18.37 -5.59 7.05
C SER A 32 16.85 -5.53 7.26
N LEU A 33 16.28 -6.48 8.00
CA LEU A 33 14.87 -6.41 8.41
C LEU A 33 14.58 -5.20 9.33
N ASP A 34 15.63 -4.62 9.93
CA ASP A 34 15.55 -3.37 10.71
C ASP A 34 15.76 -2.11 9.84
N SER A 35 15.85 -2.25 8.52
CA SER A 35 15.91 -1.14 7.57
C SER A 35 14.74 -0.16 7.77
N LEU A 36 15.00 1.13 7.55
CA LEU A 36 13.96 2.16 7.50
C LEU A 36 12.97 1.90 6.36
N HIS A 37 13.34 1.07 5.38
CA HIS A 37 12.51 0.62 4.26
C HIS A 37 12.12 -0.86 4.37
N GLY A 38 12.30 -1.47 5.55
CA GLY A 38 12.02 -2.88 5.80
C GLY A 38 10.58 -3.16 6.25
N PRO A 39 10.31 -4.38 6.74
CA PRO A 39 8.95 -4.85 7.06
C PRO A 39 8.15 -3.97 8.03
N ARG A 40 8.80 -3.22 8.92
CA ARG A 40 8.10 -2.26 9.79
C ARG A 40 7.42 -1.16 8.98
N HIS A 41 8.13 -0.60 7.99
CA HIS A 41 7.59 0.40 7.07
C HIS A 41 6.45 -0.20 6.25
N TRP A 42 6.63 -1.39 5.67
CA TRP A 42 5.60 -2.06 4.87
C TRP A 42 4.29 -2.24 5.66
N ARG A 43 4.37 -2.68 6.93
CA ARG A 43 3.18 -2.81 7.79
C ARG A 43 2.53 -1.45 8.09
N GLN A 44 3.32 -0.40 8.28
CA GLN A 44 2.78 0.93 8.49
C GLN A 44 2.05 1.45 7.24
N VAL A 45 2.62 1.23 6.05
CA VAL A 45 1.95 1.53 4.78
C VAL A 45 0.65 0.75 4.63
N GLU A 46 0.63 -0.55 4.97
CA GLU A 46 -0.60 -1.34 4.97
C GLU A 46 -1.66 -0.74 5.91
N ARG A 47 -1.30 -0.46 7.16
CA ARG A 47 -2.22 0.15 8.16
C ARG A 47 -2.76 1.50 7.68
N ASN A 48 -1.89 2.37 7.16
CA ASN A 48 -2.28 3.66 6.63
C ASN A 48 -3.28 3.50 5.47
N GLY A 49 -2.98 2.61 4.51
CA GLY A 49 -3.84 2.40 3.35
C GLY A 49 -5.19 1.78 3.71
N LEU A 50 -5.22 0.84 4.66
CA LEU A 50 -6.47 0.25 5.16
C LEU A 50 -7.32 1.24 5.94
N HIS A 51 -6.70 2.17 6.68
CA HIS A 51 -7.43 3.29 7.29
C HIS A 51 -8.10 4.15 6.21
N LEU A 52 -7.34 4.57 5.18
CA LEU A 52 -7.85 5.41 4.10
C LEU A 52 -8.97 4.70 3.29
N CYS A 53 -8.89 3.38 3.11
CA CYS A 53 -9.94 2.58 2.46
C CYS A 53 -11.32 2.70 3.11
N GLN A 54 -11.40 3.05 4.39
CA GLN A 54 -12.68 3.21 5.07
C GLN A 54 -13.47 4.41 4.53
N PHE A 55 -12.80 5.36 3.88
CA PHE A 55 -13.36 6.63 3.44
C PHE A 55 -13.33 6.81 1.91
N HIS A 56 -12.70 5.89 1.19
CA HIS A 56 -12.47 5.99 -0.26
C HIS A 56 -12.79 4.66 -0.94
N GLU A 57 -13.27 4.72 -2.19
CA GLU A 57 -13.55 3.54 -3.02
C GLU A 57 -12.25 2.94 -3.59
N ALA A 58 -11.35 2.53 -2.70
CA ALA A 58 -10.09 1.89 -3.01
C ALA A 58 -10.17 0.38 -2.76
N ASP A 59 -9.39 -0.39 -3.52
CA ASP A 59 -9.30 -1.84 -3.36
C ASP A 59 -8.33 -2.19 -2.22
N PRO A 60 -8.82 -2.72 -1.08
CA PRO A 60 -7.98 -3.02 0.06
C PRO A 60 -6.99 -4.17 -0.22
N TRP A 61 -7.25 -5.05 -1.18
CA TRP A 61 -6.35 -6.15 -1.51
C TRP A 61 -5.13 -5.66 -2.29
N VAL A 62 -5.35 -4.76 -3.26
CA VAL A 62 -4.26 -4.09 -3.98
C VAL A 62 -3.37 -3.30 -3.03
N ILE A 63 -3.95 -2.65 -2.02
CA ILE A 63 -3.21 -1.86 -1.03
C ILE A 63 -2.31 -2.72 -0.15
N ARG A 64 -2.81 -3.87 0.34
CA ARG A 64 -1.98 -4.82 1.11
C ARG A 64 -0.79 -5.32 0.31
N LEU A 65 -1.04 -5.70 -0.95
CA LEU A 65 0.03 -6.15 -1.85
C LEU A 65 1.00 -5.01 -2.19
N PHE A 66 0.52 -3.80 -2.41
CA PHE A 66 1.38 -2.62 -2.63
C PHE A 66 2.29 -2.39 -1.43
N ALA A 67 1.73 -2.39 -0.22
CA ALA A 67 2.49 -2.21 1.01
C ALA A 67 3.60 -3.25 1.14
N LEU A 68 3.33 -4.50 0.78
CA LEU A 68 4.31 -5.59 0.79
C LEU A 68 5.41 -5.44 -0.28
N PHE A 69 5.08 -5.00 -1.50
CA PHE A 69 5.99 -5.08 -2.65
C PHE A 69 6.71 -3.78 -3.02
N HIS A 70 6.18 -2.59 -2.71
CA HIS A 70 6.68 -1.32 -3.26
C HIS A 70 8.17 -1.05 -2.96
N ASP A 71 8.61 -1.37 -1.73
CA ASP A 71 9.98 -1.21 -1.24
C ASP A 71 10.72 -2.56 -1.02
N SER A 72 10.10 -3.71 -1.36
CA SER A 72 10.70 -5.03 -1.07
C SER A 72 11.90 -5.37 -1.95
N CYS A 73 12.18 -4.58 -2.97
CA CYS A 73 13.28 -4.78 -3.91
C CYS A 73 14.28 -3.63 -3.91
N ARG A 74 14.44 -2.97 -2.76
CA ARG A 74 15.55 -2.04 -2.57
C ARG A 74 16.89 -2.77 -2.56
N GLU A 75 17.85 -2.19 -3.26
CA GLU A 75 19.25 -2.64 -3.28
C GLU A 75 20.11 -1.86 -2.28
N ASN A 76 19.66 -0.66 -1.87
CA ASN A 76 20.33 0.18 -0.89
C ASN A 76 19.36 1.14 -0.15
N GLU A 77 19.84 1.74 0.95
CA GLU A 77 19.09 2.69 1.81
C GLU A 77 19.00 4.12 1.25
N TRP A 78 19.71 4.40 0.15
CA TRP A 78 19.91 5.74 -0.39
C TRP A 78 19.08 5.91 -1.67
N GLU A 79 19.73 6.37 -2.74
CA GLU A 79 19.13 6.52 -4.05
C GLU A 79 19.06 5.17 -4.75
N ASP A 80 17.83 4.75 -5.03
CA ASP A 80 17.55 3.52 -5.73
C ASP A 80 16.34 3.69 -6.65
N PRO A 81 16.40 4.48 -7.73
CA PRO A 81 15.22 4.86 -8.51
C PRO A 81 14.43 3.67 -9.11
N CYS A 82 15.04 2.47 -9.17
CA CYS A 82 14.45 1.27 -9.76
C CYS A 82 13.79 0.33 -8.73
N HIS A 83 13.76 0.65 -7.42
CA HIS A 83 13.14 -0.24 -6.42
C HIS A 83 11.65 -0.51 -6.71
N GLY A 84 10.88 0.53 -7.04
CA GLY A 84 9.47 0.41 -7.40
C GLY A 84 9.21 -0.49 -8.60
N PRO A 85 9.89 -0.27 -9.75
CA PRO A 85 9.85 -1.20 -10.89
C PRO A 85 10.20 -2.65 -10.54
N ARG A 86 11.27 -2.89 -9.76
CA ARG A 86 11.62 -4.25 -9.33
C ARG A 86 10.57 -4.86 -8.42
N GLY A 87 9.98 -4.08 -7.51
CA GLY A 87 8.86 -4.51 -6.66
C GLY A 87 7.62 -4.90 -7.47
N ALA A 88 7.30 -4.13 -8.52
CA ALA A 88 6.23 -4.47 -9.46
C ALA A 88 6.50 -5.78 -10.21
N ASP A 89 7.74 -5.99 -10.66
CA ASP A 89 8.14 -7.22 -11.34
C ASP A 89 8.09 -8.43 -10.40
N LEU A 90 8.48 -8.25 -9.13
CA LEU A 90 8.36 -9.26 -8.08
C LEU A 90 6.90 -9.63 -7.82
N ALA A 91 6.00 -8.65 -7.70
CA ALA A 91 4.57 -8.92 -7.54
C ALA A 91 4.00 -9.73 -8.71
N ALA A 92 4.40 -9.40 -9.95
CA ALA A 92 3.99 -10.14 -11.14
C ALA A 92 4.58 -11.57 -11.17
N GLU A 93 5.82 -11.75 -10.72
CA GLU A 93 6.45 -13.07 -10.54
C GLU A 93 5.63 -13.92 -9.56
N PHE A 94 5.29 -13.38 -8.40
CA PHE A 94 4.56 -14.10 -7.35
C PHE A 94 3.14 -14.47 -7.77
N ARG A 95 2.44 -13.58 -8.48
CA ARG A 95 1.13 -13.88 -9.07
C ARG A 95 1.23 -15.04 -10.07
N ARG A 96 2.22 -15.02 -10.97
CA ARG A 96 2.43 -16.10 -11.96
C ARG A 96 2.75 -17.45 -11.31
N ALA A 97 3.47 -17.43 -10.19
CA ALA A 97 3.74 -18.63 -9.39
C ALA A 97 2.54 -19.11 -8.55
N GLY A 98 1.41 -18.39 -8.57
CA GLY A 98 0.19 -18.78 -7.90
C GLY A 98 0.17 -18.48 -6.40
N HIS A 99 1.03 -17.58 -5.90
CA HIS A 99 1.08 -17.23 -4.48
C HIS A 99 -0.10 -16.38 -3.99
N PHE A 100 -0.80 -15.71 -4.92
CA PHE A 100 -2.04 -14.98 -4.64
C PHE A 100 -2.85 -14.82 -5.93
N GLN A 101 -4.15 -14.56 -5.79
CA GLN A 101 -5.03 -14.33 -6.94
C GLN A 101 -5.40 -12.85 -7.09
N LEU A 102 -5.19 -12.34 -8.30
CA LEU A 102 -5.57 -10.99 -8.70
C LEU A 102 -5.91 -11.02 -10.20
N ASP A 103 -6.98 -10.37 -10.63
CA ASP A 103 -7.25 -10.22 -12.06
C ASP A 103 -6.28 -9.19 -12.69
N ASP A 104 -6.27 -9.14 -14.02
CA ASP A 104 -5.32 -8.30 -14.75
C ASP A 104 -5.51 -6.81 -14.45
N ALA A 105 -6.76 -6.35 -14.32
CA ALA A 105 -7.06 -4.95 -14.02
C ALA A 105 -6.51 -4.54 -12.64
N ARG A 106 -6.67 -5.38 -11.62
CA ARG A 106 -6.12 -5.13 -10.29
C ARG A 106 -4.59 -5.28 -10.26
N MET A 107 -4.01 -6.16 -11.08
CA MET A 107 -2.55 -6.24 -11.23
C MET A 107 -1.97 -4.98 -11.86
N ASP A 108 -2.66 -4.40 -12.82
CA ASP A 108 -2.25 -3.14 -13.43
C ASP A 108 -2.26 -2.00 -12.39
N LEU A 109 -3.26 -1.95 -11.50
CA LEU A 109 -3.27 -1.01 -10.38
C LEU A 109 -2.07 -1.20 -9.44
N LEU A 110 -1.82 -2.45 -9.01
CA LEU A 110 -0.71 -2.79 -8.11
C LEU A 110 0.64 -2.41 -8.71
N THR A 111 0.90 -2.88 -9.93
CA THR A 111 2.18 -2.67 -10.60
C THR A 111 2.40 -1.21 -10.97
N THR A 112 1.34 -0.48 -11.35
CA THR A 112 1.42 0.96 -11.59
C THR A 112 1.77 1.70 -10.31
N ALA A 113 1.06 1.42 -9.20
CA ALA A 113 1.34 2.05 -7.91
C ALA A 113 2.80 1.82 -7.49
N CYS A 114 3.28 0.57 -7.53
CA CYS A 114 4.69 0.27 -7.22
C CYS A 114 5.66 1.02 -8.13
N ARG A 115 5.41 1.11 -9.44
CA ARG A 115 6.34 1.79 -10.38
C ARG A 115 6.45 3.29 -10.15
N ILE A 116 5.38 3.94 -9.68
CA ILE A 116 5.31 5.41 -9.59
C ILE A 116 5.36 5.95 -8.16
N HIS A 117 5.46 5.10 -7.13
CA HIS A 117 5.29 5.58 -5.74
C HIS A 117 6.31 6.63 -5.31
N ASN A 118 7.54 6.51 -5.78
CA ASN A 118 8.57 7.50 -5.56
C ASN A 118 8.34 8.75 -6.44
N GLY A 119 7.91 9.85 -5.82
CA GLY A 119 7.90 11.19 -6.45
C GLY A 119 6.78 11.50 -7.45
N SER A 120 5.79 10.61 -7.64
CA SER A 120 4.66 10.91 -8.51
C SER A 120 3.75 12.04 -7.98
N PRO A 121 3.08 12.81 -8.86
CA PRO A 121 2.02 13.71 -8.42
C PRO A 121 0.81 12.93 -7.86
N PRO A 122 -0.15 13.61 -7.20
CA PRO A 122 -1.44 13.02 -6.83
C PRO A 122 -2.11 12.29 -7.98
N HIS A 123 -2.71 11.13 -7.70
CA HIS A 123 -3.29 10.27 -8.73
C HIS A 123 -4.83 10.21 -8.64
N PRO A 124 -5.56 10.30 -9.76
CA PRO A 124 -7.04 10.36 -9.74
C PRO A 124 -7.70 9.00 -9.51
N ASN A 125 -7.03 7.89 -9.84
CA ASN A 125 -7.55 6.56 -9.49
C ASN A 125 -7.48 6.36 -7.96
N PRO A 126 -8.59 6.03 -7.28
CA PRO A 126 -8.66 5.97 -5.83
C PRO A 126 -7.72 4.92 -5.21
N THR A 127 -7.59 3.74 -5.82
CA THR A 127 -6.70 2.67 -5.33
C THR A 127 -5.24 3.10 -5.41
N ILE A 128 -4.80 3.59 -6.56
CA ILE A 128 -3.41 4.08 -6.73
C ILE A 128 -3.19 5.26 -5.78
N GLY A 129 -4.11 6.22 -5.72
CA GLY A 129 -4.01 7.38 -4.84
C GLY A 129 -3.86 7.00 -3.36
N VAL A 130 -4.63 6.01 -2.88
CA VAL A 130 -4.48 5.51 -1.51
C VAL A 130 -3.13 4.83 -1.30
N CYS A 131 -2.64 4.02 -2.25
CA CYS A 131 -1.30 3.41 -2.14
C CYS A 131 -0.21 4.49 -1.97
N LEU A 132 -0.24 5.52 -2.83
CA LEU A 132 0.71 6.63 -2.79
C LEU A 132 0.63 7.42 -1.46
N ASP A 133 -0.59 7.70 -1.01
CA ASP A 133 -0.82 8.45 0.23
C ASP A 133 -0.38 7.64 1.45
N ALA A 134 -0.64 6.33 1.46
CA ALA A 134 -0.28 5.46 2.56
C ALA A 134 1.23 5.41 2.81
N ASP A 135 2.02 5.35 1.74
CA ASP A 135 3.48 5.46 1.78
C ASP A 135 3.94 6.86 2.23
N ARG A 136 3.39 7.92 1.63
CA ARG A 136 3.73 9.31 1.98
C ARG A 136 3.43 9.66 3.43
N LEU A 137 2.34 9.13 4.00
CA LEU A 137 1.98 9.37 5.39
C LEU A 137 2.99 8.76 6.38
N ASP A 138 3.82 7.80 5.95
CA ASP A 138 4.90 7.21 6.77
C ASP A 138 6.29 7.87 6.53
N LEU A 139 6.34 9.00 5.81
CA LEU A 139 7.58 9.77 5.62
C LEU A 139 8.14 10.35 6.93
N GLY A 140 7.30 10.48 7.96
CA GLY A 140 7.73 10.90 9.30
C GLY A 140 8.82 10.00 9.87
N ARG A 141 8.85 8.71 9.49
CA ARG A 141 9.89 7.76 9.94
C ARG A 141 11.30 8.17 9.54
N VAL A 142 11.44 8.90 8.42
CA VAL A 142 12.72 9.40 7.87
C VAL A 142 12.87 10.91 8.06
N GLY A 143 12.08 11.50 8.94
CA GLY A 143 12.19 12.93 9.30
C GLY A 143 11.55 13.90 8.31
N ILE A 144 10.70 13.42 7.41
CA ILE A 144 10.01 14.26 6.41
C ILE A 144 8.55 14.43 6.83
N VAL A 145 8.09 15.69 6.89
CA VAL A 145 6.67 16.00 7.11
C VAL A 145 5.92 15.86 5.78
N PRO A 146 4.88 15.02 5.68
CA PRO A 146 4.11 14.87 4.46
C PRO A 146 3.45 16.19 4.03
N ASP A 147 3.64 16.57 2.76
CA ASP A 147 3.01 17.76 2.17
C ASP A 147 1.57 17.41 1.71
N PRO A 148 0.53 18.07 2.25
CA PRO A 148 -0.85 17.85 1.82
C PRO A 148 -1.08 18.06 0.32
N GLU A 149 -0.33 18.94 -0.35
CA GLU A 149 -0.49 19.19 -1.80
C GLU A 149 -0.05 17.99 -2.66
N LEU A 150 0.79 17.11 -2.10
CA LEU A 150 1.26 15.90 -2.74
C LEU A 150 0.38 14.68 -2.43
N LEU A 151 -0.68 14.81 -1.62
CA LEU A 151 -1.58 13.71 -1.29
C LEU A 151 -2.80 13.69 -2.22
N SER A 152 -3.27 12.51 -2.59
CA SER A 152 -4.34 12.24 -3.55
C SER A 152 -5.73 12.33 -2.92
N THR A 153 -5.88 11.80 -1.70
CA THR A 153 -7.16 11.64 -1.03
C THR A 153 -7.46 12.79 -0.06
N THR A 154 -8.75 13.10 0.12
CA THR A 154 -9.17 14.15 1.05
C THR A 154 -8.84 13.80 2.50
N THR A 155 -8.91 12.52 2.87
CA THR A 155 -8.61 12.06 4.23
C THR A 155 -7.12 12.20 4.53
N ALA A 156 -6.23 11.73 3.66
CA ALA A 156 -4.79 11.90 3.83
C ALA A 156 -4.39 13.38 3.90
N ARG A 157 -4.95 14.23 3.02
CA ARG A 157 -4.75 15.69 3.07
C ARG A 157 -5.16 16.28 4.41
N SER A 158 -6.30 15.87 4.96
CA SER A 158 -6.78 16.34 6.25
C SER A 158 -5.86 15.90 7.40
N ILE A 159 -5.41 14.64 7.39
CA ILE A 159 -4.49 14.10 8.40
C ILE A 159 -3.18 14.88 8.40
N ALA A 160 -2.56 15.05 7.23
CA ALA A 160 -1.30 15.77 7.09
C ALA A 160 -1.45 17.25 7.49
N SER A 161 -2.52 17.93 7.02
CA SER A 161 -2.75 19.35 7.33
C SER A 161 -2.97 19.62 8.82
N ARG A 162 -3.57 18.67 9.54
CA ARG A 162 -3.85 18.78 10.98
C ARG A 162 -2.74 18.19 11.85
N GLY A 163 -1.71 17.56 11.26
CA GLY A 163 -0.72 16.76 11.99
C GLY A 163 -1.33 15.59 12.77
N ALA A 164 -2.48 15.07 12.32
CA ALA A 164 -3.28 14.10 13.06
C ALA A 164 -2.88 12.64 12.80
N PHE A 165 -1.58 12.34 12.69
CA PHE A 165 -1.07 11.02 12.33
C PHE A 165 -1.50 9.89 13.28
N HIS A 166 -1.78 10.22 14.54
CA HIS A 166 -2.35 9.31 15.54
C HIS A 166 -3.73 8.73 15.15
N GLU A 167 -4.41 9.28 14.14
CA GLU A 167 -5.64 8.70 13.59
C GLU A 167 -5.37 7.38 12.84
N LEU A 168 -4.14 7.20 12.31
CA LEU A 168 -3.70 6.01 11.57
C LEU A 168 -3.41 4.83 12.51
N ASP A 169 -3.12 5.09 13.78
CA ASP A 169 -2.85 4.06 14.81
C ASP A 169 -4.12 3.32 15.27
N ARG A 170 -5.30 3.75 14.84
CA ARG A 170 -6.60 3.23 15.33
C ARG A 170 -7.10 2.00 14.58
N VAL A 171 -6.43 1.59 13.50
CA VAL A 171 -6.74 0.32 12.82
C VAL A 171 -6.11 -0.79 13.63
N ALA A 172 -6.93 -1.51 14.39
CA ALA A 172 -6.48 -2.69 15.15
C ALA A 172 -5.81 -3.68 14.18
N ASP A 173 -4.66 -4.23 14.61
CA ASP A 173 -4.10 -5.39 13.92
C ASP A 173 -5.18 -6.49 13.90
N PRO A 174 -5.51 -7.06 12.72
CA PRO A 174 -6.22 -8.33 12.73
C PRO A 174 -5.26 -9.35 13.35
N ASP A 175 -5.67 -9.92 14.48
CA ASP A 175 -4.98 -11.02 15.18
C ASP A 175 -4.59 -12.17 14.24
#